data_AF-A0A1V4VSV1-F1
#
_entry.id   AF-A0A1V4VSV1-F1
#
_cell.length_a   1.000
_cell.length_b   1.000
_cell.length_c   1.000
_cell.angle_alpha   90.00
_cell.angle_beta   90.00
_cell.angle_gamma   90.00
#
_symmetry.space_group_name_H-M   'P 1'
#
loop_
_entity.id
_entity.type
_entity.pdbx_description
1 polymer ?
#
loop_
_entity_poly.entity_id
_entity_poly.type
_entity_poly.pdbx_seq_one_letter_code
_entity_poly.pdbx_strand_id
1 'polypeptide(L)'
;MYKDLLQLYFAEKINQIRGKIPVETKSVQPWYAKDFLPELLKQPEYRRDYADNMFEMDGNNPQIYFLNKIIELQKGKNTLIFLAAVNDELLYDDINKSGYQENLQRIDNYFKDKPVDYLNFYGKIDNKLFSDHIHLIPEGYYYLSKSLYKTINTWKIN
;
A
#
# COMPACT_ATOMS: atom_id res chain seq x y z
N MET A 1 7.41 -14.22 3.31
CA MET A 1 6.32 -13.24 3.49
C MET A 1 5.06 -13.57 2.69
N TYR A 2 5.04 -13.56 1.35
CA TYR A 2 3.83 -13.99 0.59
C TYR A 2 3.62 -15.51 0.59
N LYS A 3 4.72 -16.27 0.67
CA LYS A 3 4.73 -17.74 0.80
C LYS A 3 4.04 -18.20 2.09
N ASP A 4 4.19 -17.44 3.17
CA ASP A 4 3.63 -17.78 4.48
C ASP A 4 2.12 -17.51 4.52
N LEU A 5 1.65 -16.43 3.88
CA LEU A 5 0.23 -16.12 3.69
C LEU A 5 -0.49 -17.14 2.78
N LEU A 6 0.16 -17.57 1.70
CA LEU A 6 -0.38 -18.63 0.83
C LEU A 6 -0.37 -19.99 1.53
N GLN A 7 0.68 -20.32 2.27
CA GLN A 7 0.72 -21.52 3.11
C GLN A 7 -0.39 -21.50 4.17
N LEU A 8 -0.68 -20.35 4.77
CA LEU A 8 -1.78 -20.17 5.72
C LEU A 8 -3.14 -20.38 5.04
N TYR A 9 -3.38 -19.82 3.86
CA TYR A 9 -4.64 -20.00 3.13
C TYR A 9 -4.90 -21.47 2.73
N PHE A 10 -3.86 -22.18 2.28
CA PHE A 10 -3.97 -23.61 1.97
C PHE A 10 -4.11 -24.47 3.24
N ALA A 11 -3.44 -24.09 4.34
CA ALA A 11 -3.59 -24.74 5.64
C ALA A 11 -5.01 -24.55 6.21
N GLU A 12 -5.61 -23.36 6.07
CA GLU A 12 -7.00 -23.07 6.46
C GLU A 12 -8.01 -23.95 5.71
N LYS A 13 -7.79 -24.15 4.40
CA LYS A 13 -8.65 -25.03 3.59
C LYS A 13 -8.55 -26.50 3.99
N ILE A 14 -7.37 -26.95 4.42
CA ILE A 14 -7.13 -28.30 4.96
C ILE A 14 -7.74 -28.44 6.37
N ASN A 15 -7.72 -27.38 7.18
CA ASN A 15 -8.29 -27.34 8.53
C ASN A 15 -9.83 -27.27 8.57
N GLN A 16 -10.50 -26.89 7.48
CA GLN A 16 -11.96 -27.05 7.38
C GLN A 16 -12.39 -28.54 7.34
N ILE A 17 -11.47 -29.46 6.99
CA ILE A 17 -11.73 -30.90 6.85
C ILE A 17 -11.34 -31.68 8.12
N ARG A 18 -10.52 -31.12 9.01
CA ARG A 18 -10.04 -31.79 10.23
C ARG A 18 -10.16 -30.85 11.43
N GLY A 19 -10.98 -31.26 12.39
CA GLY A 19 -11.49 -30.45 13.51
C GLY A 19 -10.51 -29.50 14.21
N LYS A 20 -11.09 -28.37 14.61
CA LYS A 20 -10.56 -27.21 15.35
C LYS A 20 -9.19 -27.40 16.00
N ILE A 21 -8.18 -26.83 15.35
CA ILE A 21 -6.98 -26.32 16.02
C ILE A 21 -7.30 -24.87 16.43
N PRO A 22 -7.09 -24.46 17.69
CA PRO A 22 -7.30 -23.08 18.09
C PRO A 22 -6.27 -22.22 17.36
N VAL A 23 -6.73 -21.51 16.33
CA VAL A 23 -5.95 -20.43 15.74
C VAL A 23 -6.01 -19.31 16.77
N GLU A 24 -4.98 -19.19 17.61
CA GLU A 24 -4.67 -17.89 18.21
C GLU A 24 -4.33 -16.95 17.05
N THR A 25 -5.36 -16.28 16.53
CA THR A 25 -5.19 -15.08 15.75
C THR A 25 -4.53 -14.08 16.70
N LYS A 26 -3.19 -14.00 16.71
CA LYS A 26 -2.54 -12.81 17.25
C LYS A 26 -3.03 -11.66 16.38
N SER A 27 -4.10 -11.02 16.85
CA SER A 27 -4.71 -9.86 16.22
C SER A 27 -3.59 -8.92 15.86
N VAL A 28 -3.52 -8.51 14.59
CA VAL A 28 -2.49 -7.59 14.11
C VAL A 28 -2.60 -6.33 14.95
N GLN A 29 -1.66 -6.15 15.88
CA GLN A 29 -1.73 -5.05 16.83
C GLN A 29 -1.44 -3.74 16.10
N PRO A 30 -2.10 -2.64 16.52
CA PRO A 30 -1.78 -1.31 16.02
C PRO A 30 -0.35 -0.95 16.37
N TRP A 31 0.24 -0.05 15.58
CA TRP A 31 1.64 0.34 15.73
C TRP A 31 1.95 0.94 17.10
N TYR A 32 1.01 1.69 17.70
CA TYR A 32 1.18 2.35 19.00
C TYR A 32 1.17 1.38 20.19
N ALA A 33 0.84 0.09 19.97
CA ALA A 33 0.98 -0.96 20.98
C ALA A 33 2.35 -1.67 20.90
N LYS A 34 3.27 -1.18 20.05
CA LYS A 34 4.57 -1.79 19.78
C LYS A 34 5.68 -0.82 20.18
N ASP A 35 6.06 -0.83 21.46
CA ASP A 35 7.05 0.09 22.01
C ASP A 35 8.41 0.04 21.30
N PHE A 36 8.78 -1.11 20.72
CA PHE A 36 10.03 -1.29 19.98
C PHE A 36 10.02 -0.69 18.57
N LEU A 37 8.84 -0.45 17.99
CA LEU A 37 8.69 -0.15 16.57
C LEU A 37 9.29 1.21 16.17
N PRO A 38 9.08 2.32 16.92
CA PRO A 38 9.68 3.60 16.54
C PRO A 38 11.21 3.56 16.43
N GLU A 39 11.88 2.81 17.32
CA GLU A 39 13.34 2.65 17.29
C GLU A 39 13.78 1.74 16.14
N LEU A 40 13.07 0.62 15.92
CA LEU A 40 13.34 -0.28 14.80
C LEU A 40 13.28 0.47 13.47
N LEU A 41 12.29 1.35 13.28
CA LEU A 41 12.12 2.10 12.05
C LEU A 41 13.21 3.13 11.80
N LYS A 42 14.08 3.47 12.76
CA LYS A 42 15.24 4.34 12.50
C LYS A 42 16.33 3.65 11.69
N GLN A 43 16.30 2.33 11.56
CA GLN A 43 17.34 1.59 10.84
C GLN A 43 17.28 1.91 9.32
N PRO A 44 18.43 2.02 8.63
CA PRO A 44 18.50 2.47 7.24
C PRO A 44 17.66 1.65 6.26
N GLU A 45 17.49 0.35 6.50
CA GLU A 45 16.66 -0.54 5.67
C GLU A 45 15.18 -0.14 5.63
N TYR A 46 14.65 0.46 6.70
CA TYR A 46 13.26 0.94 6.75
C TYR A 46 13.11 2.37 6.24
N ARG A 47 14.21 3.08 6.01
CA ARG A 47 14.24 4.49 5.60
C ARG A 47 14.71 4.68 4.15
N ARG A 48 15.36 3.66 3.56
CA ARG A 48 15.99 3.72 2.22
C ARG A 48 15.02 4.18 1.12
N ASP A 49 13.78 3.72 1.17
CA ASP A 49 12.79 3.98 0.12
C ASP A 49 12.12 5.36 0.26
N TYR A 50 12.46 6.12 1.31
CA TYR A 50 11.98 7.49 1.57
C TYR A 50 13.08 8.54 1.37
N ALA A 51 13.99 8.28 0.43
CA ALA A 51 15.11 9.17 0.12
C ALA A 51 14.64 10.52 -0.47
N ASP A 52 15.42 11.57 -0.21
CA ASP A 52 15.18 12.94 -0.69
C ASP A 52 15.50 13.13 -2.20
N ASN A 53 15.97 12.08 -2.87
CA ASN A 53 16.33 12.15 -4.27
C ASN A 53 15.07 12.18 -5.14
N MET A 54 15.10 12.97 -6.20
CA MET A 54 14.05 12.96 -7.22
C MET A 54 13.93 11.58 -7.87
N PHE A 55 12.71 11.06 -7.92
CA PHE A 55 12.39 9.76 -8.52
C PHE A 55 12.46 9.82 -10.05
N GLU A 56 13.10 8.89 -10.73
CA GLU A 56 13.07 8.89 -12.20
C GLU A 56 11.68 8.45 -12.69
N MET A 57 10.94 9.35 -13.35
CA MET A 57 9.56 9.13 -13.82
C MET A 57 9.48 8.65 -15.28
N ASP A 58 10.56 8.04 -15.79
CA ASP A 58 10.68 7.57 -17.17
C ASP A 58 11.00 6.07 -17.25
N GLY A 59 11.13 5.55 -18.47
CA GLY A 59 11.38 4.12 -18.70
C GLY A 59 12.74 3.59 -18.26
N ASN A 60 13.67 4.43 -17.81
CA ASN A 60 14.95 3.99 -17.23
C ASN A 60 14.76 3.46 -15.82
N ASN A 61 13.74 3.94 -15.10
CA ASN A 61 13.29 3.38 -13.85
C ASN A 61 12.47 2.11 -14.10
N PRO A 62 12.91 0.92 -13.61
CA PRO A 62 12.18 -0.32 -13.79
C PRO A 62 10.72 -0.26 -13.30
N GLN A 63 10.44 0.48 -12.23
CA GLN A 63 9.07 0.61 -11.71
C GLN A 63 8.15 1.31 -12.72
N ILE A 64 8.60 2.42 -13.31
CA ILE A 64 7.85 3.16 -14.32
C ILE A 64 7.76 2.37 -15.63
N TYR A 65 8.83 1.67 -16.01
CA TYR A 65 8.81 0.75 -17.16
C TYR A 65 7.68 -0.28 -17.01
N PHE A 66 7.62 -0.98 -15.87
CA PHE A 66 6.59 -1.99 -15.64
C PHE A 66 5.20 -1.39 -15.48
N LEU A 67 5.05 -0.22 -14.84
CA LEU A 67 3.78 0.49 -14.78
C LEU A 67 3.24 0.82 -16.17
N ASN A 68 4.08 1.34 -17.07
CA ASN A 68 3.69 1.59 -18.46
C ASN A 68 3.26 0.29 -19.17
N LYS A 69 3.97 -0.83 -18.95
CA LYS A 69 3.59 -2.14 -19.52
C LYS A 69 2.27 -2.66 -18.98
N ILE A 70 2.01 -2.50 -17.68
CA ILE A 70 0.74 -2.89 -17.06
C ILE A 70 -0.39 -2.06 -17.66
N ILE A 71 -0.24 -0.73 -17.74
CA ILE A 71 -1.25 0.17 -18.32
C ILE A 71 -1.57 -0.22 -19.77
N GLU A 72 -0.56 -0.51 -20.59
CA GLU A 72 -0.79 -0.96 -21.97
C GLU A 72 -1.53 -2.29 -22.04
N LEU A 73 -1.19 -3.27 -21.19
CA LEU A 73 -1.88 -4.57 -21.12
C LEU A 73 -3.33 -4.45 -20.59
N GLN A 74 -3.66 -3.34 -19.95
CA GLN A 74 -5.01 -3.03 -19.48
C GLN A 74 -5.83 -2.16 -20.44
N LYS A 75 -5.29 -1.82 -21.62
CA LYS A 75 -5.99 -0.98 -22.59
C LYS A 75 -7.36 -1.57 -22.95
N GLY A 76 -8.39 -0.71 -22.91
CA GLY A 76 -9.78 -1.09 -23.15
C GLY A 76 -10.51 -1.71 -21.95
N LYS A 77 -9.86 -1.80 -20.78
CA LYS A 77 -10.47 -2.26 -19.52
C LYS A 77 -10.57 -1.13 -18.52
N ASN A 78 -11.59 -1.19 -17.66
CA ASN A 78 -11.66 -0.30 -16.50
C ASN A 78 -10.58 -0.70 -15.50
N THR A 79 -9.60 0.20 -15.30
CA THR A 79 -8.43 -0.06 -14.46
C THR A 79 -8.27 1.07 -13.46
N LEU A 80 -8.15 0.71 -12.18
CA LEU A 80 -7.87 1.61 -11.09
C LEU A 80 -6.47 1.31 -10.57
N ILE A 81 -5.62 2.32 -10.58
CA ILE A 81 -4.34 2.31 -9.86
C ILE A 81 -4.50 3.20 -8.64
N PHE A 82 -3.93 2.82 -7.51
CA PHE A 82 -3.91 3.69 -6.35
C PHE A 82 -2.53 3.71 -5.70
N LEU A 83 -2.13 4.89 -5.22
CA LEU A 83 -0.97 5.04 -4.35
C LEU A 83 -1.41 4.69 -2.92
N ALA A 84 -0.78 3.67 -2.33
CA ALA A 84 -1.09 3.24 -0.98
C ALA A 84 -0.77 4.33 0.05
N ALA A 85 -1.55 4.37 1.13
CA ALA A 85 -1.26 5.23 2.27
C ALA A 85 -0.05 4.72 3.05
N VAL A 86 0.60 5.62 3.78
CA VAL A 86 1.65 5.33 4.75
C VAL A 86 1.27 5.96 6.09
N ASN A 87 1.87 5.48 7.18
CA ASN A 87 1.72 6.10 8.49
C ASN A 87 2.65 7.30 8.57
N ASP A 88 2.10 8.50 8.45
CA ASP A 88 2.87 9.74 8.38
C ASP A 88 3.50 10.11 9.73
N GLU A 89 2.92 9.68 10.86
CA GLU A 89 3.50 9.85 12.20
C GLU A 89 4.81 9.07 12.36
N LEU A 90 4.84 7.81 11.93
CA LEU A 90 6.06 6.99 12.02
C LEU A 90 7.15 7.40 11.02
N LEU A 91 6.74 8.07 9.94
CA LEU A 91 7.61 8.50 8.84
C LEU A 91 7.86 10.01 8.82
N TYR A 92 7.50 10.73 9.89
CA TYR A 92 7.51 12.20 9.92
C TYR A 92 8.79 12.84 9.37
N ASP A 93 9.96 12.35 9.79
CA ASP A 93 11.25 12.91 9.37
C ASP A 93 11.54 12.69 7.88
N ASP A 94 11.00 11.64 7.27
CA ASP A 94 11.22 11.36 5.86
C ASP A 94 10.22 12.07 4.96
N ILE A 95 8.94 12.04 5.33
CA ILE A 95 7.89 12.60 4.47
C ILE A 95 8.00 14.12 4.37
N ASN A 96 8.56 14.81 5.38
CA ASN A 96 8.73 16.25 5.35
C ASN A 96 9.91 16.72 4.48
N LYS A 97 10.69 15.80 3.91
CA LYS A 97 11.75 16.13 2.95
C LYS A 97 11.15 16.67 1.66
N SER A 98 11.76 17.70 1.08
CA SER A 98 11.27 18.35 -0.14
C SER A 98 11.17 17.36 -1.30
N GLY A 99 12.17 16.50 -1.48
CA GLY A 99 12.19 15.51 -2.54
C GLY A 99 11.08 14.47 -2.40
N TYR A 100 10.69 14.12 -1.17
CA TYR A 100 9.55 13.23 -0.96
C TYR A 100 8.24 13.88 -1.42
N GLN A 101 8.00 15.13 -1.02
CA GLN A 101 6.80 15.88 -1.42
C GLN A 101 6.76 16.15 -2.94
N GLU A 102 7.91 16.49 -3.54
CA GLU A 102 8.03 16.65 -4.99
C GLU A 102 7.76 15.33 -5.73
N ASN A 103 8.22 14.19 -5.20
CA ASN A 103 7.96 12.88 -5.78
C ASN A 103 6.47 12.53 -5.74
N LEU A 104 5.75 12.85 -4.66
CA LEU A 104 4.29 12.68 -4.61
C LEU A 104 3.58 13.47 -5.72
N GLN A 105 3.94 14.74 -5.91
CA GLN A 105 3.37 15.57 -6.98
C GLN A 105 3.69 15.02 -8.38
N ARG A 106 4.89 14.47 -8.55
CA ARG A 106 5.32 13.89 -9.83
C ARG A 106 4.58 12.59 -10.14
N ILE A 107 4.29 11.77 -9.13
CA ILE A 107 3.42 10.59 -9.26
C ILE A 107 2.01 11.02 -9.68
N ASP A 108 1.42 12.01 -9.00
CA ASP A 108 0.10 12.55 -9.36
C ASP A 108 0.09 13.04 -10.83
N ASN A 109 1.12 13.79 -11.23
CA ASN A 109 1.26 14.29 -12.60
C ASN A 109 1.43 13.17 -13.62
N TYR A 110 2.19 12.12 -13.31
CA TYR A 110 2.41 10.99 -14.21
C TYR A 110 1.11 10.27 -14.58
N PHE A 111 0.15 10.18 -13.65
CA PHE A 111 -1.13 9.51 -13.91
C PHE A 111 -2.19 10.40 -14.57
N LYS A 112 -2.04 11.74 -14.59
CA LYS A 112 -3.03 12.66 -15.19
C LYS A 112 -3.34 12.35 -16.66
N ASP A 113 -2.33 11.95 -17.41
CA ASP A 113 -2.44 11.72 -18.86
C ASP A 113 -2.56 10.23 -19.22
N LYS A 114 -2.75 9.35 -18.23
CA LYS A 114 -2.83 7.89 -18.45
C LYS A 114 -4.30 7.46 -18.64
N PRO A 115 -4.56 6.44 -19.49
CA PRO A 115 -5.91 5.93 -19.71
C PRO A 115 -6.35 4.97 -18.59
N VAL A 116 -6.17 5.37 -17.33
CA VAL A 116 -6.54 4.60 -16.12
C VAL A 116 -7.04 5.57 -15.06
N ASP A 117 -7.92 5.09 -14.18
CA ASP A 117 -8.27 5.87 -12.99
C ASP A 117 -7.13 5.80 -11.98
N TYR A 118 -6.88 6.92 -11.30
CA TYR A 118 -5.85 7.03 -10.28
C TYR A 118 -6.39 7.64 -8.98
N LEU A 119 -6.09 6.99 -7.86
CA LEU A 119 -6.38 7.50 -6.52
C LEU A 119 -5.12 7.56 -5.67
N ASN A 120 -4.80 8.74 -5.17
CA ASN A 120 -3.74 8.91 -4.18
C ASN A 120 -4.32 8.77 -2.75
N PHE A 121 -3.89 7.79 -1.96
CA PHE A 121 -4.29 7.64 -0.55
C PHE A 121 -3.29 8.23 0.47
N TYR A 122 -2.24 8.91 0.01
CA TYR A 122 -1.32 9.63 0.89
C TYR A 122 -2.09 10.60 1.80
N GLY A 123 -1.88 10.49 3.12
CA GLY A 123 -2.56 11.32 4.13
C GLY A 123 -4.08 11.10 4.25
N LYS A 124 -4.65 10.02 3.67
CA LYS A 124 -6.11 9.78 3.65
C LYS A 124 -6.60 8.70 4.62
N ILE A 125 -5.69 8.02 5.33
CA ILE A 125 -6.00 6.97 6.31
C ILE A 125 -5.44 7.41 7.67
N ASP A 126 -6.26 7.34 8.72
CA ASP A 126 -5.84 7.62 10.10
C ASP A 126 -4.68 6.69 10.51
N ASN A 127 -3.60 7.25 11.05
CA ASN A 127 -2.42 6.51 11.50
C ASN A 127 -2.75 5.41 12.50
N LYS A 128 -3.81 5.55 13.30
CA LYS A 128 -4.26 4.52 14.25
C LYS A 128 -4.70 3.23 13.58
N LEU A 129 -4.97 3.27 12.28
CA LEU A 129 -5.37 2.13 11.46
C LEU A 129 -4.19 1.41 10.81
N PHE A 130 -2.96 1.70 11.25
CA PHE A 130 -1.77 1.01 10.79
C PHE A 130 -1.21 0.05 11.85
N SER A 131 -0.67 -1.05 11.36
CA SER A 131 0.11 -2.00 12.15
C SER A 131 1.58 -1.61 12.21
N ASP A 132 2.09 -0.92 11.19
CA ASP A 132 3.45 -0.36 11.12
C ASP A 132 3.46 0.91 10.24
N HIS A 133 4.56 1.20 9.55
CA HIS A 133 4.69 2.40 8.72
C HIS A 133 4.01 2.31 7.35
N ILE A 134 3.65 1.11 6.87
CA ILE A 134 3.06 0.88 5.53
C ILE A 134 1.86 -0.08 5.52
N HIS A 135 1.74 -0.95 6.52
CA HIS A 135 0.70 -1.98 6.58
C HIS A 135 -0.44 -1.58 7.51
N LEU A 136 -1.68 -1.82 7.05
CA LEU A 136 -2.90 -1.53 7.78
C LEU A 136 -3.28 -2.65 8.76
N ILE A 137 -4.02 -2.33 9.80
CA ILE A 137 -4.81 -3.31 10.58
C ILE A 137 -6.13 -3.64 9.84
N PRO A 138 -6.89 -4.67 10.24
CA PRO A 138 -8.13 -5.04 9.56
C PRO A 138 -9.12 -3.88 9.34
N GLU A 139 -9.25 -2.98 10.31
CA GLU A 139 -10.10 -1.79 10.24
C GLU A 139 -9.61 -0.79 9.17
N GLY A 140 -8.30 -0.64 9.01
CA GLY A 140 -7.70 0.16 7.94
C GLY A 140 -7.97 -0.44 6.57
N TYR A 141 -7.80 -1.76 6.41
CA TYR A 141 -8.15 -2.44 5.16
C TYR A 141 -9.65 -2.35 4.85
N TYR A 142 -10.51 -2.39 5.86
CA TYR A 142 -11.94 -2.17 5.69
C TYR A 142 -12.25 -0.76 5.16
N TYR A 143 -11.60 0.27 5.71
CA TYR A 143 -11.74 1.65 5.21
C TYR A 143 -11.24 1.81 3.75
N LEU A 144 -10.05 1.26 3.45
CA LEU A 144 -9.48 1.29 2.10
C LEU A 144 -10.39 0.58 1.11
N SER A 145 -10.85 -0.64 1.43
CA SER A 145 -11.72 -1.42 0.55
C SER A 145 -13.06 -0.72 0.29
N LYS A 146 -13.68 -0.07 1.28
CA LYS A 146 -14.88 0.75 1.07
C LYS A 146 -14.63 1.93 0.13
N SER A 147 -13.49 2.60 0.29
CA SER A 147 -13.12 3.73 -0.55
C SER A 147 -12.89 3.32 -2.00
N LEU A 148 -12.16 2.21 -2.21
CA LEU A 148 -11.95 1.64 -3.54
C LEU A 148 -13.26 1.14 -4.15
N TYR A 149 -14.10 0.46 -3.36
CA TYR A 149 -15.40 -0.04 -3.80
C TYR A 149 -16.31 1.09 -4.31
N LYS A 150 -16.34 2.21 -3.59
CA LYS A 150 -17.11 3.39 -4.01
C LYS A 150 -16.69 3.88 -5.40
N THR A 151 -15.40 3.88 -5.70
CA THR A 151 -14.89 4.29 -7.01
C THR A 151 -15.26 3.29 -8.09
N ILE A 152 -14.94 2.01 -7.91
CA ILE A 152 -15.18 0.99 -8.95
C ILE A 152 -16.67 0.75 -9.19
N ASN A 153 -17.55 0.99 -8.20
CA ASN A 153 -18.99 0.84 -8.35
C ASN A 153 -19.63 1.95 -9.23
N THR A 154 -18.88 2.99 -9.60
CA THR A 154 -19.31 3.98 -10.60
C THR A 154 -19.02 3.57 -12.03
N TRP A 155 -18.20 2.53 -12.23
CA TRP A 155 -17.84 2.07 -13.55
C TRP A 155 -19.03 1.43 -14.24
N LYS A 156 -19.25 1.81 -15.49
CA LYS A 156 -20.18 1.10 -16.35
C LYS A 156 -19.57 -0.26 -16.69
N ILE A 157 -20.36 -1.31 -16.51
CA ILE A 157 -20.02 -2.62 -17.05
C ILE A 157 -20.25 -2.51 -18.56
N ASN A 158 -19.16 -2.55 -19.33
CA ASN A 158 -19.22 -2.63 -20.79
C ASN A 158 -19.57 -4.06 -21.23
#